data_AF-A0AA38RCG8-F1
#
_entry.id   AF-A0AA38RCG8-F1
#
_cell.length_a   1.000
_cell.length_b   1.000
_cell.length_c   1.000
_cell.angle_alpha   90.00
_cell.angle_beta   90.00
_cell.angle_gamma   90.00
#
_symmetry.space_group_name_H-M   'P 1'
#
loop_
_entity.id
_entity.type
_entity.pdbx_description
1 polymer ?
#
loop_
_entity_poly.entity_id
_entity_poly.type
_entity_poly.pdbx_seq_one_letter_code
_entity_poly.pdbx_strand_id
1 'polypeptide(L)'
;MSDQSTRDFPPMKDLTIENITENVHIINSKCSDPRMRFLLERLVNHLHDFARETRLSIPEWEAAIEFLVEVGKISTNVRHEFVLLSDVLGLSLLVDAIDHPKLPSATEGTVLGPFHTSDAHHVVSGANISHDPDGEPLLAVCSIKDTQGRPIPGVSVDVWETDSKGFYDVQYADRTTPDCRTILESDEEGMIYFKAIVPVPYPIPHDGPVGQLLQKLKRHPYRPSHMHFMFKKLGYDRLITALYLRGDPYETSDAVFGVKQSLIIDLYRVGDVEGLAEKHGVSAETKLLRHDFVLITENEALEVRKQEAWKEAARQGGRLNVLGGVLVPAQKESAALENSSRSPLKAFHIFGSGIAFSISPIIHNAGFQHQGLPYQYDIRESPTIDDVAHLIRADSFGGASVTMPHKLQVQRYCDQLTETARAIGAVNTLIVNAEDEKRFIIGDNTDWSGLHSIVREYIERSHHPVNTGLVIGAGGASRAALYALHRAGVRTIYLANRTLSAAETVRESFEHNFNVGIIPNLEQWPDKPDIIIGTVPADKTTEQQFANLFGSKGLCIDMSYKPRQTPLLTVAQRQLGWEAVTGVQVLIAQAFEQYRLWTGLQPPKDAMLHAVMAHEARLEQASVEGKL
;
A
#
# COMPACT_ATOMS: atom_id res chain seq x y z
N MET A 1 -2.36 -9.59 45.25
CA MET A 1 -1.60 -8.44 44.73
C MET A 1 -0.13 -8.83 44.74
N SER A 2 0.36 -9.42 43.66
CA SER A 2 1.79 -9.65 43.44
C SER A 2 2.25 -8.71 42.33
N ASP A 3 3.25 -7.92 42.67
CA ASP A 3 3.86 -6.86 41.89
C ASP A 3 4.51 -7.42 40.61
N GLN A 4 3.95 -7.07 39.45
CA GLN A 4 4.54 -7.31 38.14
C GLN A 4 5.33 -6.06 37.73
N SER A 5 6.63 -5.93 38.07
CA SER A 5 7.52 -5.01 37.35
C SER A 5 9.02 -5.09 37.70
N THR A 6 9.68 -6.24 37.58
CA THR A 6 11.12 -6.18 37.25
C THR A 6 11.25 -5.84 35.77
N ARG A 7 11.10 -4.56 35.43
CA ARG A 7 11.25 -4.06 34.07
C ARG A 7 12.73 -4.05 33.70
N ASP A 8 13.08 -4.90 32.74
CA ASP A 8 14.39 -5.12 32.13
C ASP A 8 14.95 -3.88 31.40
N PHE A 9 15.06 -2.69 32.01
CA PHE A 9 15.53 -1.49 31.30
C PHE A 9 17.07 -1.44 31.22
N PRO A 10 17.62 -0.96 30.09
CA PRO A 10 19.07 -0.77 29.99
C PRO A 10 19.52 0.30 31.00
N PRO A 11 20.67 0.08 31.68
CA PRO A 11 21.16 1.03 32.67
C PRO A 11 21.56 2.34 31.98
N MET A 12 21.06 3.46 32.51
CA MET A 12 21.48 4.80 32.07
C MET A 12 22.84 5.15 32.66
N LYS A 13 23.55 6.06 31.99
CA LYS A 13 24.76 6.70 32.54
C LYS A 13 24.37 7.82 33.50
N ASP A 14 25.27 8.19 34.40
CA ASP A 14 25.12 9.38 35.24
C ASP A 14 24.87 10.63 34.39
N LEU A 15 23.76 11.31 34.61
CA LEU A 15 23.26 12.38 33.74
C LEU A 15 24.16 13.62 33.78
N THR A 16 24.60 14.05 32.59
CA THR A 16 25.33 15.29 32.34
C THR A 16 24.71 16.00 31.12
N ILE A 17 25.04 17.27 30.92
CA ILE A 17 24.60 18.04 29.75
C ILE A 17 25.13 17.37 28.45
N GLU A 18 26.28 16.73 28.54
CA GLU A 18 26.99 16.12 27.41
C GLU A 18 26.42 14.74 27.03
N ASN A 19 25.83 14.00 27.98
CA ASN A 19 25.38 12.61 27.74
C ASN A 19 23.86 12.41 27.80
N ILE A 20 23.06 13.45 28.04
CA ILE A 20 21.60 13.35 28.02
C ILE A 20 21.06 12.77 26.71
N THR A 21 21.63 13.16 25.57
CA THR A 21 21.29 12.62 24.25
C THR A 21 21.51 11.11 24.18
N GLU A 22 22.65 10.63 24.72
CA GLU A 22 22.98 9.21 24.74
C GLU A 22 22.03 8.41 25.65
N ASN A 23 21.66 8.96 26.80
CA ASN A 23 20.69 8.34 27.71
C ASN A 23 19.30 8.21 27.08
N VAL A 24 18.84 9.21 26.30
CA VAL A 24 17.58 9.09 25.54
C VAL A 24 17.65 7.95 24.53
N HIS A 25 18.77 7.80 23.81
CA HIS A 25 18.98 6.68 22.87
C HIS A 25 19.01 5.32 23.59
N ILE A 26 19.68 5.24 24.74
CA ILE A 26 19.75 4.02 25.56
C ILE A 26 18.34 3.55 25.94
N ILE A 27 17.49 4.44 26.45
CA ILE A 27 16.13 4.10 26.84
C ILE A 27 15.28 3.70 25.62
N ASN A 28 15.43 4.42 24.50
CA ASN A 28 14.69 4.13 23.27
C ASN A 28 15.19 2.89 22.52
N SER A 29 16.36 2.33 22.88
CA SER A 29 16.98 1.19 22.19
C SER A 29 16.12 -0.08 22.19
N LYS A 30 15.21 -0.20 23.16
CA LYS A 30 14.19 -1.25 23.32
C LYS A 30 13.15 -1.29 22.19
N CYS A 31 13.02 -0.22 21.40
CA CYS A 31 12.09 -0.19 20.27
C CYS A 31 12.46 -1.26 19.25
N SER A 32 11.56 -2.24 19.05
CA SER A 32 11.77 -3.35 18.12
C SER A 32 11.64 -2.95 16.65
N ASP A 33 11.00 -1.81 16.37
CA ASP A 33 10.93 -1.24 15.02
C ASP A 33 12.23 -0.48 14.70
N PRO A 34 13.07 -1.01 13.80
CA PRO A 34 14.36 -0.40 13.48
C PRO A 34 14.23 0.95 12.77
N ARG A 35 13.14 1.19 12.02
CA ARG A 35 12.90 2.45 11.32
C ARG A 35 12.43 3.51 12.32
N MET A 36 11.48 3.18 13.19
CA MET A 36 11.04 4.09 14.26
C MET A 36 12.22 4.49 15.16
N ARG A 37 13.03 3.50 15.58
CA ARG A 37 14.23 3.76 16.39
C ARG A 37 15.19 4.71 15.69
N PHE A 38 15.47 4.48 14.42
CA PHE A 38 16.34 5.37 13.63
C PHE A 38 15.82 6.80 13.52
N LEU A 39 14.53 6.96 13.22
CA LEU A 39 13.89 8.26 13.08
C LEU A 39 13.97 9.04 14.39
N LEU A 40 13.64 8.39 15.51
CA LEU A 40 13.73 9.01 16.84
C LEU A 40 15.16 9.30 17.26
N GLU A 41 16.12 8.40 16.99
CA GLU A 41 17.54 8.64 17.25
C GLU A 41 18.02 9.89 16.50
N ARG A 42 17.71 10.02 15.20
CA ARG A 42 18.08 11.19 14.40
C ARG A 42 17.37 12.45 14.88
N LEU A 43 16.06 12.39 15.13
CA LEU A 43 15.28 13.53 15.63
C LEU A 43 15.84 14.05 16.96
N VAL A 44 16.07 13.17 17.93
CA VAL A 44 16.62 13.54 19.26
C VAL A 44 18.02 14.15 19.12
N ASN A 45 18.87 13.58 18.26
CA ASN A 45 20.18 14.16 17.98
C ASN A 45 20.06 15.59 17.44
N HIS A 46 19.29 15.81 16.37
CA HIS A 46 19.11 17.13 15.77
C HIS A 46 18.48 18.13 16.74
N LEU A 47 17.49 17.72 17.53
CA LEU A 47 16.84 18.57 18.53
C LEU A 47 17.80 18.99 19.65
N HIS A 48 18.56 18.04 20.20
CA HIS A 48 19.54 18.34 21.26
C HIS A 48 20.73 19.14 20.74
N ASP A 49 21.21 18.85 19.52
CA ASP A 49 22.28 19.60 18.87
C ASP A 49 21.83 21.04 18.61
N PHE A 50 20.62 21.27 18.10
CA PHE A 50 20.04 22.61 17.94
C PHE A 50 20.02 23.39 19.26
N ALA A 51 19.56 22.77 20.36
CA ALA A 51 19.52 23.41 21.66
C ALA A 51 20.93 23.76 22.18
N ARG A 52 21.92 22.86 21.98
CA ARG A 52 23.31 23.10 22.37
C ARG A 52 23.99 24.17 21.52
N GLU A 53 23.79 24.12 20.21
CA GLU A 53 24.36 25.05 19.23
C GLU A 53 23.88 26.49 19.49
N THR A 54 22.57 26.64 19.71
CA THR A 54 21.94 27.95 19.95
C THR A 54 22.05 28.44 21.38
N ARG A 55 22.47 27.57 22.32
CA ARG A 55 22.41 27.83 23.78
C ARG A 55 21.00 28.22 24.23
N LEU A 56 20.01 27.45 23.77
CA LEU A 56 18.58 27.72 23.98
C LEU A 56 18.29 28.01 25.46
N SER A 57 17.76 29.20 25.74
CA SER A 57 17.41 29.62 27.09
C SER A 57 16.05 29.07 27.51
N ILE A 58 15.79 29.05 28.83
CA ILE A 58 14.48 28.63 29.36
C ILE A 58 13.34 29.50 28.78
N PRO A 59 13.41 30.84 28.75
CA PRO A 59 12.34 31.64 28.16
C PRO A 59 12.09 31.38 26.68
N GLU A 60 13.15 31.13 25.87
CA GLU A 60 12.99 30.78 24.46
C GLU A 60 12.34 29.40 24.29
N TRP A 61 12.74 28.43 25.12
CA TRP A 61 12.12 27.11 25.14
C TRP A 61 10.64 27.18 25.57
N GLU A 62 10.31 27.93 26.62
CA GLU A 62 8.92 28.14 27.06
C GLU A 62 8.07 28.77 25.95
N ALA A 63 8.59 29.81 25.28
CA ALA A 63 7.91 30.45 24.16
C ALA A 63 7.69 29.48 22.97
N ALA A 64 8.65 28.61 22.67
CA ALA A 64 8.49 27.59 21.63
C ALA A 64 7.45 26.53 22.00
N ILE A 65 7.40 26.10 23.25
CA ILE A 65 6.37 25.16 23.75
C ILE A 65 4.98 25.82 23.67
N GLU A 66 4.84 27.07 24.12
CA GLU A 66 3.58 27.81 24.03
C GLU A 66 3.13 27.96 22.57
N PHE A 67 4.05 28.31 21.66
CA PHE A 67 3.78 28.37 20.23
C PHE A 67 3.21 27.03 19.69
N LEU A 68 3.85 25.90 20.00
CA LEU A 68 3.37 24.58 19.56
C LEU A 68 2.01 24.21 20.18
N VAL A 69 1.77 24.61 21.43
CA VAL A 69 0.46 24.43 22.08
C VAL A 69 -0.62 25.22 21.35
N GLU A 70 -0.36 26.48 20.99
CA GLU A 70 -1.33 27.30 20.25
C GLU A 70 -1.58 26.78 18.83
N VAL A 71 -0.54 26.28 18.14
CA VAL A 71 -0.69 25.59 16.84
C VAL A 71 -1.62 24.38 16.98
N GLY A 72 -1.47 23.60 18.05
CA GLY A 72 -2.36 22.48 18.36
C GLY A 72 -3.80 22.91 18.64
N LYS A 73 -4.01 23.96 19.46
CA LYS A 73 -5.35 24.43 19.87
C LYS A 73 -6.19 24.95 18.71
N ILE A 74 -5.58 25.65 17.75
CA ILE A 74 -6.30 26.22 16.61
C ILE A 74 -6.56 25.19 15.49
N SER A 75 -5.88 24.04 15.53
CA SER A 75 -6.06 22.98 14.55
C SER A 75 -7.42 22.27 14.73
N THR A 76 -8.13 22.05 13.62
CA THR A 76 -9.43 21.38 13.52
C THR A 76 -9.42 20.39 12.34
N ASN A 77 -10.55 19.73 12.06
CA ASN A 77 -10.69 18.82 10.90
C ASN A 77 -10.68 19.55 9.54
N VAL A 78 -10.83 20.87 9.52
CA VAL A 78 -10.81 21.69 8.29
C VAL A 78 -9.65 22.70 8.27
N ARG A 79 -8.98 22.90 9.41
CA ARG A 79 -7.82 23.77 9.56
C ARG A 79 -6.67 23.00 10.18
N HIS A 80 -5.64 22.69 9.42
CA HIS A 80 -4.47 21.94 9.90
C HIS A 80 -3.26 22.86 10.10
N GLU A 81 -3.19 23.57 11.23
CA GLU A 81 -2.13 24.55 11.49
C GLU A 81 -0.74 23.89 11.62
N PHE A 82 -0.66 22.63 12.07
CA PHE A 82 0.60 21.86 12.05
C PHE A 82 1.10 21.55 10.63
N VAL A 83 0.19 21.29 9.69
CA VAL A 83 0.54 21.12 8.27
C VAL A 83 1.01 22.46 7.71
N LEU A 84 0.30 23.54 8.02
CA LEU A 84 0.72 24.88 7.61
C LEU A 84 2.09 25.27 8.18
N LEU A 85 2.38 24.91 9.44
CA LEU A 85 3.70 25.10 10.03
C LEU A 85 4.78 24.32 9.26
N SER A 86 4.50 23.07 8.88
CA SER A 86 5.37 22.26 8.04
C SER A 86 5.61 22.91 6.66
N ASP A 87 4.56 23.48 6.06
CA ASP A 87 4.60 24.15 4.76
C ASP A 87 5.50 25.39 4.81
N VAL A 88 5.29 26.30 5.78
CA VAL A 88 6.06 27.55 5.87
C VAL A 88 7.51 27.35 6.34
N LEU A 89 7.83 26.18 6.90
CA LEU A 89 9.20 25.75 7.21
C LEU A 89 9.85 24.97 6.04
N GLY A 90 9.10 24.71 4.96
CA GLY A 90 9.58 23.99 3.79
C GLY A 90 9.69 22.47 3.97
N LEU A 91 9.22 21.92 5.09
CA LEU A 91 9.33 20.50 5.40
C LEU A 91 8.41 19.66 4.51
N SER A 92 7.17 20.12 4.26
CA SER A 92 6.20 19.37 3.44
C SER A 92 6.73 19.11 2.03
N LEU A 93 7.28 20.15 1.39
CA LEU A 93 7.87 20.03 0.05
C LEU A 93 9.12 19.14 0.06
N LEU A 94 9.96 19.26 1.08
CA LEU A 94 11.15 18.43 1.21
C LEU A 94 10.78 16.95 1.34
N VAL A 95 9.78 16.62 2.16
CA VAL A 95 9.30 15.24 2.33
C VAL A 95 8.71 14.70 1.03
N ASP A 96 7.88 15.50 0.33
CA ASP A 96 7.33 15.13 -0.98
C ASP A 96 8.44 14.84 -2.00
N ALA A 97 9.45 15.70 -2.10
CA ALA A 97 10.56 15.51 -3.02
C ALA A 97 11.42 14.26 -2.70
N ILE A 98 11.52 13.89 -1.41
CA ILE A 98 12.23 12.67 -0.98
C ILE A 98 11.41 11.41 -1.32
N ASP A 99 10.09 11.43 -1.11
CA ASP A 99 9.24 10.27 -1.31
C ASP A 99 8.79 10.07 -2.77
N HIS A 100 8.73 11.15 -3.56
CA HIS A 100 8.39 11.13 -4.98
C HIS A 100 9.49 11.79 -5.84
N PRO A 101 10.72 11.27 -5.83
CA PRO A 101 11.80 11.84 -6.62
C PRO A 101 11.48 11.66 -8.12
N LYS A 102 11.76 12.70 -8.89
CA LYS A 102 11.39 12.75 -10.31
C LYS A 102 12.63 12.65 -11.20
N LEU A 103 12.49 11.95 -12.31
CA LEU A 103 13.47 12.00 -13.39
C LEU A 103 13.47 13.41 -14.01
N PRO A 104 14.58 13.90 -14.58
CA PRO A 104 14.64 15.24 -15.17
C PRO A 104 13.59 15.51 -16.26
N SER A 105 13.11 14.45 -16.93
CA SER A 105 12.08 14.53 -17.97
C SER A 105 10.64 14.47 -17.44
N ALA A 106 10.45 14.17 -16.15
CA ALA A 106 9.14 14.02 -15.53
C ALA A 106 8.64 15.35 -14.94
N THR A 107 7.32 15.52 -14.87
CA THR A 107 6.76 16.71 -14.22
C THR A 107 7.06 16.68 -12.73
N GLU A 108 7.52 17.83 -12.22
CA GLU A 108 7.87 17.98 -10.83
C GLU A 108 6.63 18.00 -9.92
N GLY A 109 6.74 17.36 -8.75
CA GLY A 109 5.75 17.50 -7.69
C GLY A 109 5.90 18.81 -6.92
N THR A 110 4.81 19.23 -6.26
CA THR A 110 4.81 20.31 -5.27
C THR A 110 3.75 20.05 -4.20
N VAL A 111 3.68 20.92 -3.19
CA VAL A 111 2.81 20.76 -2.01
C VAL A 111 1.35 20.58 -2.39
N LEU A 112 0.69 19.61 -1.75
CA LEU A 112 -0.76 19.38 -1.87
C LEU A 112 -1.58 20.58 -1.39
N GLY A 113 -1.11 21.23 -0.31
CA GLY A 113 -1.87 22.25 0.39
C GLY A 113 -3.05 21.67 1.20
N PRO A 114 -3.67 22.48 2.08
CA PRO A 114 -4.67 21.99 3.03
C PRO A 114 -6.11 21.93 2.47
N PHE A 115 -6.33 22.31 1.21
CA PHE A 115 -7.68 22.55 0.66
C PHE A 115 -8.17 21.49 -0.34
N HIS A 116 -7.42 20.39 -0.51
CA HIS A 116 -7.90 19.22 -1.26
C HIS A 116 -8.98 18.47 -0.46
N THR A 117 -10.02 18.01 -1.14
CA THR A 117 -11.12 17.24 -0.53
C THR A 117 -11.52 16.07 -1.42
N SER A 118 -12.10 15.03 -0.82
CA SER A 118 -12.54 13.82 -1.54
C SER A 118 -13.93 13.91 -2.16
N ASP A 119 -14.63 15.05 -2.02
CA ASP A 119 -16.00 15.24 -2.49
C ASP A 119 -16.10 15.95 -3.85
N ALA A 120 -14.98 16.16 -4.53
CA ALA A 120 -14.96 16.71 -5.89
C ALA A 120 -15.75 15.81 -6.86
N HIS A 121 -16.53 16.42 -7.75
CA HIS A 121 -17.36 15.69 -8.70
C HIS A 121 -16.56 15.20 -9.90
N HIS A 122 -16.85 13.97 -10.35
CA HIS A 122 -16.39 13.47 -11.64
C HIS A 122 -17.12 14.17 -12.78
N VAL A 123 -16.37 14.69 -13.75
CA VAL A 123 -16.94 15.33 -14.95
C VAL A 123 -16.26 14.81 -16.21
N VAL A 124 -16.95 14.98 -17.33
CA VAL A 124 -16.37 14.77 -18.66
C VAL A 124 -15.56 15.99 -19.10
N SER A 125 -14.55 15.78 -19.92
CA SER A 125 -13.77 16.86 -20.51
C SER A 125 -14.67 17.89 -21.21
N GLY A 126 -14.41 19.17 -20.94
CA GLY A 126 -15.17 20.32 -21.43
C GLY A 126 -16.14 20.93 -20.42
N ALA A 127 -16.34 20.28 -19.27
CA ALA A 127 -17.11 20.85 -18.17
C ALA A 127 -16.54 22.19 -17.69
N ASN A 128 -17.41 23.04 -17.15
CA ASN A 128 -17.01 24.23 -16.41
C ASN A 128 -16.89 23.90 -14.93
N ILE A 129 -15.73 24.17 -14.35
CA ILE A 129 -15.42 23.81 -12.95
C ILE A 129 -15.70 24.96 -11.99
N SER A 130 -15.90 26.19 -12.48
CA SER A 130 -16.14 27.38 -11.66
C SER A 130 -17.48 28.02 -12.01
N HIS A 131 -18.23 28.41 -10.99
CA HIS A 131 -19.47 29.19 -11.13
C HIS A 131 -19.29 30.66 -10.70
N ASP A 132 -18.04 31.11 -10.52
CA ASP A 132 -17.73 32.49 -10.16
C ASP A 132 -17.97 33.45 -11.35
N PRO A 133 -18.95 34.37 -11.25
CA PRO A 133 -19.25 35.29 -12.35
C PRO A 133 -18.18 36.38 -12.53
N ASP A 134 -17.34 36.61 -11.52
CA ASP A 134 -16.33 37.68 -11.52
C ASP A 134 -14.96 37.19 -12.02
N GLY A 135 -14.79 35.87 -12.21
CA GLY A 135 -13.53 35.27 -12.67
C GLY A 135 -13.26 35.48 -14.15
N GLU A 136 -12.01 35.78 -14.50
CA GLU A 136 -11.58 35.86 -15.90
C GLU A 136 -11.61 34.45 -16.53
N PRO A 137 -12.35 34.21 -17.63
CA PRO A 137 -12.49 32.87 -18.18
C PRO A 137 -11.18 32.26 -18.67
N LEU A 138 -10.95 30.99 -18.31
CA LEU A 138 -9.81 30.17 -18.69
C LEU A 138 -10.28 28.85 -19.34
N LEU A 139 -9.63 28.45 -20.44
CA LEU A 139 -9.69 27.11 -20.97
C LEU A 139 -8.36 26.40 -20.67
N ALA A 140 -8.41 25.30 -19.92
CA ALA A 140 -7.26 24.43 -19.71
C ALA A 140 -7.30 23.27 -20.69
N VAL A 141 -6.19 23.03 -21.41
CA VAL A 141 -6.00 21.90 -22.31
C VAL A 141 -4.66 21.25 -22.00
N CYS A 142 -4.69 20.08 -21.39
CA CYS A 142 -3.50 19.40 -20.90
C CYS A 142 -3.35 18.02 -21.54
N SER A 143 -2.11 17.59 -21.76
CA SER A 143 -1.80 16.21 -22.17
C SER A 143 -1.06 15.48 -21.05
N ILE A 144 -1.27 14.18 -20.94
CA ILE A 144 -0.63 13.30 -19.98
C ILE A 144 0.11 12.21 -20.73
N LYS A 145 1.42 12.16 -20.53
CA LYS A 145 2.36 11.31 -21.26
C LYS A 145 3.30 10.58 -20.31
N ASP A 146 3.92 9.51 -20.79
CA ASP A 146 5.02 8.87 -20.09
C ASP A 146 6.38 9.49 -20.46
N THR A 147 7.46 8.98 -19.85
CA THR A 147 8.84 9.43 -20.08
C THR A 147 9.34 9.24 -21.52
N GLN A 148 8.63 8.47 -22.34
CA GLN A 148 8.91 8.24 -23.76
C GLN A 148 8.02 9.10 -24.68
N GLY A 149 7.18 9.96 -24.10
CA GLY A 149 6.25 10.83 -24.82
C GLY A 149 4.99 10.14 -25.32
N ARG A 150 4.73 8.89 -24.90
CA ARG A 150 3.51 8.15 -25.28
C ARG A 150 2.34 8.63 -24.44
N PRO A 151 1.13 8.80 -25.01
CA PRO A 151 -0.04 9.22 -24.26
C PRO A 151 -0.45 8.15 -23.23
N ILE A 152 -0.98 8.59 -22.08
CA ILE A 152 -1.48 7.70 -21.04
C ILE A 152 -3.00 7.89 -20.91
N PRO A 153 -3.80 6.90 -21.36
CA PRO A 153 -5.25 6.98 -21.25
C PRO A 153 -5.76 6.53 -19.87
N GLY A 154 -6.94 7.04 -19.52
CA GLY A 154 -7.66 6.63 -18.31
C GLY A 154 -6.97 7.06 -17.01
N VAL A 155 -6.24 8.18 -17.01
CA VAL A 155 -5.62 8.77 -15.81
C VAL A 155 -6.64 9.64 -15.11
N SER A 156 -6.91 9.35 -13.84
CA SER A 156 -7.76 10.20 -13.01
C SER A 156 -6.99 11.46 -12.59
N VAL A 157 -7.55 12.63 -12.88
CA VAL A 157 -6.93 13.94 -12.59
C VAL A 157 -7.87 14.78 -11.73
N ASP A 158 -7.55 14.90 -10.44
CA ASP A 158 -8.21 15.87 -9.57
C ASP A 158 -7.64 17.27 -9.87
N VAL A 159 -8.50 18.26 -10.04
CA VAL A 159 -8.14 19.67 -10.26
C VAL A 159 -8.85 20.52 -9.23
N TRP A 160 -8.15 21.49 -8.64
CA TRP A 160 -8.77 22.49 -7.77
C TRP A 160 -8.00 23.81 -7.78
N GLU A 161 -8.72 24.91 -7.56
CA GLU A 161 -8.18 26.27 -7.47
C GLU A 161 -9.07 27.16 -6.59
N THR A 162 -8.63 28.40 -6.36
CA THR A 162 -9.44 29.41 -5.68
C THR A 162 -10.43 30.09 -6.63
N ASP A 163 -11.45 30.72 -6.07
CA ASP A 163 -12.28 31.69 -6.79
C ASP A 163 -11.50 32.99 -7.12
N SER A 164 -12.14 33.94 -7.79
CA SER A 164 -11.55 35.25 -8.16
C SER A 164 -11.17 36.12 -6.96
N LYS A 165 -11.62 35.78 -5.75
CA LYS A 165 -11.32 36.47 -4.50
C LYS A 165 -10.19 35.81 -3.72
N GLY A 166 -9.66 34.68 -4.21
CA GLY A 166 -8.56 33.95 -3.59
C GLY A 166 -9.01 33.01 -2.47
N PHE A 167 -10.27 32.54 -2.48
CA PHE A 167 -10.77 31.56 -1.52
C PHE A 167 -11.10 30.24 -2.21
N TYR A 168 -10.73 29.13 -1.57
CA TYR A 168 -11.30 27.82 -1.93
C TYR A 168 -12.72 27.72 -1.40
N ASP A 169 -13.58 27.03 -2.14
CA ASP A 169 -14.98 26.73 -1.77
C ASP A 169 -15.11 26.23 -0.30
N VAL A 170 -14.21 25.37 0.17
CA VAL A 170 -14.17 24.80 1.53
C VAL A 170 -13.97 25.82 2.64
N GLN A 171 -13.54 27.04 2.31
CA GLN A 171 -13.37 28.12 3.28
C GLN A 171 -14.68 28.87 3.55
N TYR A 172 -15.70 28.69 2.70
CA TYR A 172 -17.01 29.30 2.89
C TYR A 172 -17.87 28.47 3.85
N ALA A 173 -18.37 29.11 4.91
CA ALA A 173 -19.18 28.44 5.94
C ALA A 173 -20.53 27.93 5.40
N ASP A 174 -21.03 28.53 4.33
CA ASP A 174 -22.28 28.21 3.64
C ASP A 174 -22.08 27.31 2.41
N ARG A 175 -20.89 26.68 2.27
CA ARG A 175 -20.61 25.71 1.20
C ARG A 175 -21.65 24.60 1.18
N THR A 176 -22.34 24.45 0.05
CA THR A 176 -23.33 23.39 -0.20
C THR A 176 -22.89 22.40 -1.25
N THR A 177 -22.10 22.84 -2.23
CA THR A 177 -21.61 22.02 -3.34
C THR A 177 -20.14 22.35 -3.61
N PRO A 178 -19.35 21.38 -4.10
CA PRO A 178 -18.01 21.63 -4.63
C PRO A 178 -18.04 22.66 -5.76
N ASP A 179 -17.15 23.65 -5.69
CA ASP A 179 -16.91 24.63 -6.77
C ASP A 179 -15.42 24.88 -6.94
N CYS A 180 -15.01 25.30 -8.15
CA CYS A 180 -13.61 25.43 -8.57
C CYS A 180 -12.79 24.14 -8.36
N ARG A 181 -13.43 22.97 -8.39
CA ARG A 181 -12.79 21.66 -8.23
C ARG A 181 -13.53 20.55 -8.98
N THR A 182 -12.78 19.58 -9.51
CA THR A 182 -13.35 18.44 -10.24
C THR A 182 -12.39 17.26 -10.35
N ILE A 183 -12.88 16.11 -10.84
CA ILE A 183 -12.07 14.96 -11.25
C ILE A 183 -12.38 14.65 -12.71
N LEU A 184 -11.35 14.65 -13.55
CA LEU A 184 -11.44 14.27 -14.97
C LEU A 184 -10.71 12.95 -15.23
N GLU A 185 -10.97 12.33 -16.37
CA GLU A 185 -10.22 11.17 -16.85
C GLU A 185 -9.63 11.48 -18.24
N SER A 186 -8.35 11.13 -18.45
CA SER A 186 -7.70 11.33 -19.76
C SER A 186 -8.26 10.40 -20.84
N ASP A 187 -8.43 10.93 -22.06
CA ASP A 187 -8.87 10.16 -23.22
C ASP A 187 -7.76 9.25 -23.81
N GLU A 188 -8.05 8.59 -24.93
CA GLU A 188 -7.12 7.67 -25.63
C GLU A 188 -5.82 8.35 -26.08
N GLU A 189 -5.88 9.66 -26.35
CA GLU A 189 -4.73 10.49 -26.68
C GLU A 189 -4.06 11.10 -25.44
N GLY A 190 -4.49 10.71 -24.24
CA GLY A 190 -3.97 11.21 -22.96
C GLY A 190 -4.37 12.66 -22.69
N MET A 191 -5.42 13.17 -23.30
CA MET A 191 -5.84 14.57 -23.18
C MET A 191 -6.92 14.75 -22.11
N ILE A 192 -6.84 15.88 -21.41
CA ILE A 192 -7.94 16.44 -20.62
C ILE A 192 -8.16 17.90 -21.02
N TYR A 193 -9.40 18.37 -20.93
CA TYR A 193 -9.69 19.79 -21.04
C TYR A 193 -10.91 20.18 -20.21
N PHE A 194 -10.92 21.41 -19.70
CA PHE A 194 -12.01 21.94 -18.90
C PHE A 194 -12.00 23.47 -18.92
N LYS A 195 -13.15 24.07 -18.60
CA LYS A 195 -13.31 25.53 -18.45
C LYS A 195 -13.19 25.87 -16.98
N ALA A 196 -12.50 26.95 -16.70
CA ALA A 196 -12.10 27.38 -15.38
C ALA A 196 -12.02 28.92 -15.35
N ILE A 197 -11.44 29.48 -14.29
CA ILE A 197 -11.09 30.90 -14.24
C ILE A 197 -9.58 31.07 -14.14
N VAL A 198 -9.06 32.26 -14.40
CA VAL A 198 -7.64 32.54 -14.20
C VAL A 198 -7.36 32.57 -12.70
N PRO A 199 -6.42 31.75 -12.18
CA PRO A 199 -6.06 31.78 -10.77
C PRO A 199 -5.56 33.15 -10.34
N VAL A 200 -5.81 33.51 -9.08
CA VAL A 200 -5.35 34.77 -8.46
C VAL A 200 -4.44 34.47 -7.25
N PRO A 201 -3.54 35.38 -6.86
CA PRO A 201 -2.70 35.16 -5.69
C PRO A 201 -3.53 35.32 -4.42
N TYR A 202 -3.26 34.50 -3.42
CA TYR A 202 -4.02 34.51 -2.17
C TYR A 202 -3.14 34.27 -0.95
N PRO A 203 -3.52 34.79 0.23
CA PRO A 203 -2.79 34.53 1.45
C PRO A 203 -3.17 33.17 2.06
N ILE A 204 -2.18 32.42 2.56
CA ILE A 204 -2.46 31.30 3.48
C ILE A 204 -3.13 31.81 4.76
N PRO A 205 -3.87 30.95 5.52
CA PRO A 205 -4.39 31.34 6.82
C PRO A 205 -3.30 31.95 7.71
N HIS A 206 -3.50 33.19 8.15
CA HIS A 206 -2.47 33.97 8.84
C HIS A 206 -2.98 34.70 10.10
N ASP A 207 -4.18 34.34 10.56
CA ASP A 207 -4.78 34.76 11.83
C ASP A 207 -4.30 33.89 13.02
N GLY A 208 -3.63 32.78 12.75
CA GLY A 208 -3.10 31.84 13.75
C GLY A 208 -1.63 32.07 14.13
N PRO A 209 -1.06 31.19 14.96
CA PRO A 209 0.33 31.25 15.38
C PRO A 209 1.30 31.25 14.21
N VAL A 210 1.04 30.48 13.14
CA VAL A 210 1.92 30.48 11.95
C VAL A 210 1.97 31.86 11.31
N GLY A 211 0.83 32.54 11.18
CA GLY A 211 0.78 33.93 10.70
C GLY A 211 1.58 34.89 11.58
N GLN A 212 1.48 34.75 12.90
CA GLN A 212 2.26 35.56 13.85
C GLN A 212 3.77 35.29 13.72
N LEU A 213 4.17 34.03 13.49
CA LEU A 213 5.56 33.66 13.24
C LEU A 213 6.06 34.33 11.94
N LEU A 214 5.30 34.25 10.85
CA LEU A 214 5.65 34.93 9.60
C LEU A 214 5.80 36.44 9.79
N GLN A 215 4.88 37.07 10.53
CA GLN A 215 4.97 38.49 10.84
C GLN A 215 6.25 38.83 11.61
N LYS A 216 6.61 38.04 12.64
CA LYS A 216 7.86 38.22 13.39
C LYS A 216 9.10 38.06 12.51
N LEU A 217 9.05 37.15 11.54
CA LEU A 217 10.10 36.92 10.54
C LEU A 217 10.06 37.90 9.37
N LYS A 218 9.11 38.84 9.34
CA LYS A 218 8.88 39.80 8.24
C LYS A 218 8.63 39.11 6.88
N ARG A 219 7.93 37.97 6.90
CA ARG A 219 7.47 37.23 5.72
C ARG A 219 6.01 37.54 5.42
N HIS A 220 5.65 37.59 4.14
CA HIS A 220 4.25 37.69 3.73
C HIS A 220 3.58 36.30 3.70
N PRO A 221 2.24 36.23 3.83
CA PRO A 221 1.49 34.96 3.76
C PRO A 221 1.07 34.56 2.33
N TYR A 222 1.35 35.38 1.31
CA TYR A 222 0.86 35.14 -0.04
C TYR A 222 1.51 33.96 -0.75
N ARG A 223 0.67 33.20 -1.44
CA ARG A 223 1.04 32.27 -2.50
C ARG A 223 0.73 32.92 -3.86
N PRO A 224 1.57 32.69 -4.88
CA PRO A 224 1.29 33.17 -6.23
C PRO A 224 0.08 32.47 -6.84
N SER A 225 -0.50 33.05 -7.88
CA SER A 225 -1.59 32.46 -8.67
C SER A 225 -1.23 31.05 -9.17
N HIS A 226 -2.05 30.06 -8.84
CA HIS A 226 -1.82 28.68 -9.30
C HIS A 226 -3.09 27.82 -9.37
N MET A 227 -2.99 26.77 -10.19
CA MET A 227 -3.99 25.71 -10.29
C MET A 227 -3.37 24.38 -9.86
N HIS A 228 -4.04 23.64 -8.99
CA HIS A 228 -3.55 22.36 -8.50
C HIS A 228 -4.00 21.18 -9.38
N PHE A 229 -3.16 20.16 -9.42
CA PHE A 229 -3.42 18.91 -10.11
C PHE A 229 -2.97 17.71 -9.27
N MET A 230 -3.76 16.65 -9.28
CA MET A 230 -3.39 15.36 -8.70
C MET A 230 -3.72 14.21 -9.65
N PHE A 231 -2.70 13.46 -10.06
CA PHE A 231 -2.82 12.38 -11.02
C PHE A 231 -2.77 11.03 -10.31
N LYS A 232 -3.70 10.14 -10.67
CA LYS A 232 -3.80 8.76 -10.15
C LYS A 232 -4.04 7.79 -11.29
N LYS A 233 -3.16 6.79 -11.41
CA LYS A 233 -3.31 5.65 -12.32
C LYS A 233 -2.54 4.45 -11.77
N LEU A 234 -3.16 3.27 -11.74
CA LEU A 234 -2.48 2.05 -11.32
C LEU A 234 -1.22 1.81 -12.18
N GLY A 235 -0.08 1.54 -11.53
CA GLY A 235 1.22 1.35 -12.19
C GLY A 235 2.03 2.63 -12.42
N TYR A 236 1.47 3.80 -12.14
CA TYR A 236 2.15 5.10 -12.21
C TYR A 236 2.30 5.71 -10.82
N ASP A 237 3.45 6.34 -10.58
CA ASP A 237 3.70 7.07 -9.33
C ASP A 237 2.72 8.24 -9.24
N ARG A 238 2.07 8.37 -8.08
CA ARG A 238 1.14 9.48 -7.84
C ARG A 238 1.88 10.80 -8.02
N LEU A 239 1.28 11.72 -8.77
CA LEU A 239 1.82 13.07 -8.93
C LEU A 239 0.84 14.07 -8.28
N ILE A 240 1.34 14.86 -7.35
CA ILE A 240 0.67 16.05 -6.83
C ILE A 240 1.50 17.23 -7.31
N THR A 241 0.89 18.17 -8.01
CA THR A 241 1.60 19.34 -8.54
C THR A 241 0.67 20.55 -8.66
N ALA A 242 1.22 21.67 -9.09
CA ALA A 242 0.50 22.88 -9.39
C ALA A 242 1.21 23.64 -10.51
N LEU A 243 0.44 24.36 -11.32
CA LEU A 243 0.98 25.26 -12.34
C LEU A 243 0.83 26.70 -11.88
N TYR A 244 1.92 27.45 -11.92
CA TYR A 244 2.03 28.82 -11.43
C TYR A 244 2.07 29.81 -12.59
N LEU A 245 1.44 30.96 -12.45
CA LEU A 245 1.40 31.96 -13.53
C LEU A 245 2.67 32.81 -13.56
N ARG A 246 3.29 32.93 -14.73
CA ARG A 246 4.45 33.80 -14.94
C ARG A 246 4.09 35.27 -14.72
N GLY A 247 4.95 35.98 -14.00
CA GLY A 247 4.82 37.40 -13.71
C GLY A 247 3.95 37.71 -12.50
N ASP A 248 3.51 36.69 -11.74
CA ASP A 248 2.81 36.90 -10.48
C ASP A 248 3.72 37.62 -9.47
N PRO A 249 3.22 38.62 -8.71
CA PRO A 249 4.02 39.36 -7.73
C PRO A 249 4.71 38.50 -6.66
N TYR A 250 4.21 37.29 -6.41
CA TYR A 250 4.71 36.36 -5.40
C TYR A 250 5.39 35.12 -6.00
N GLU A 251 5.61 35.09 -7.32
CA GLU A 251 6.25 33.98 -8.04
C GLU A 251 7.59 33.57 -7.39
N THR A 252 8.41 34.55 -7.00
CA THR A 252 9.75 34.31 -6.42
C THR A 252 9.76 34.25 -4.90
N SER A 253 8.61 34.34 -4.23
CA SER A 253 8.53 34.49 -2.79
C SER A 253 7.37 33.73 -2.13
N ASP A 254 6.85 32.69 -2.78
CA ASP A 254 5.77 31.84 -2.26
C ASP A 254 5.98 31.49 -0.77
N ALA A 255 4.97 31.78 0.05
CA ALA A 255 5.02 31.58 1.50
C ALA A 255 5.30 30.13 1.92
N VAL A 256 5.01 29.16 1.04
CA VAL A 256 5.21 27.72 1.30
C VAL A 256 6.26 27.08 0.38
N PHE A 257 7.01 27.89 -0.36
CA PHE A 257 8.10 27.45 -1.23
C PHE A 257 7.71 26.50 -2.37
N GLY A 258 6.44 26.48 -2.79
CA GLY A 258 5.93 25.50 -3.77
C GLY A 258 6.35 25.75 -5.22
N VAL A 259 6.81 26.96 -5.56
CA VAL A 259 7.14 27.35 -6.93
C VAL A 259 8.43 26.70 -7.41
N LYS A 260 8.36 26.11 -8.60
CA LYS A 260 9.51 25.57 -9.33
C LYS A 260 9.53 26.11 -10.75
N GLN A 261 10.72 26.31 -11.31
CA GLN A 261 10.87 26.92 -12.63
C GLN A 261 10.17 26.14 -13.75
N SER A 262 10.13 24.81 -13.67
CA SER A 262 9.44 23.95 -14.65
C SER A 262 7.91 24.02 -14.55
N LEU A 263 7.38 24.51 -13.43
CA LEU A 263 5.95 24.62 -13.15
C LEU A 263 5.38 26.04 -13.39
N ILE A 264 6.23 27.00 -13.75
CA ILE A 264 5.81 28.35 -14.16
C ILE A 264 5.40 28.33 -15.63
N ILE A 265 4.17 28.74 -15.89
CA ILE A 265 3.55 28.73 -17.22
C ILE A 265 3.12 30.13 -17.67
N ASP A 266 3.04 30.30 -18.98
CA ASP A 266 2.45 31.47 -19.62
C ASP A 266 1.00 31.16 -20.02
N LEU A 267 0.12 32.16 -19.91
CA LEU A 267 -1.24 32.08 -20.44
C LEU A 267 -1.29 32.70 -21.84
N TYR A 268 -1.98 32.02 -22.74
CA TYR A 268 -2.22 32.46 -24.11
C TYR A 268 -3.68 32.91 -24.27
N ARG A 269 -4.09 33.32 -25.48
CA ARG A 269 -5.51 33.42 -25.82
C ARG A 269 -5.95 32.23 -26.66
N VAL A 270 -7.18 31.79 -26.47
CA VAL A 270 -7.76 30.71 -27.28
C VAL A 270 -7.75 31.08 -28.77
N GLY A 271 -8.02 32.35 -29.11
CA GLY A 271 -7.97 32.85 -30.48
C GLY A 271 -6.58 32.82 -31.15
N ASP A 272 -5.51 32.62 -30.38
CA ASP A 272 -4.16 32.45 -30.93
C ASP A 272 -3.97 31.06 -31.59
N VAL A 273 -4.90 30.12 -31.36
CA VAL A 273 -4.89 28.78 -31.94
C VAL A 273 -6.11 28.61 -32.86
N GLU A 274 -5.83 28.46 -34.16
CA GLU A 274 -6.87 28.33 -35.19
C GLU A 274 -7.85 27.17 -34.89
N GLY A 275 -9.16 27.47 -34.92
CA GLY A 275 -10.23 26.50 -34.71
C GLY A 275 -10.47 26.08 -33.25
N LEU A 276 -9.67 26.55 -32.29
CA LEU A 276 -9.78 26.10 -30.89
C LEU A 276 -11.00 26.67 -30.18
N ALA A 277 -11.36 27.92 -30.49
CA ALA A 277 -12.54 28.59 -29.93
C ALA A 277 -13.83 27.87 -30.31
N GLU A 278 -14.00 27.54 -31.60
CA GLU A 278 -15.15 26.78 -32.10
C GLU A 278 -15.17 25.36 -31.53
N LYS A 279 -14.00 24.69 -31.50
CA LYS A 279 -13.88 23.30 -31.00
C LYS A 279 -14.37 23.16 -29.56
N HIS A 280 -14.03 24.11 -28.69
CA HIS A 280 -14.36 24.04 -27.26
C HIS A 280 -15.57 24.90 -26.85
N GLY A 281 -16.18 25.61 -27.81
CA GLY A 281 -17.33 26.48 -27.57
C GLY A 281 -17.02 27.56 -26.53
N VAL A 282 -15.95 28.32 -26.73
CA VAL A 282 -15.51 29.43 -25.88
C VAL A 282 -15.19 30.67 -26.72
N SER A 283 -15.05 31.82 -26.07
CA SER A 283 -14.66 33.07 -26.75
C SER A 283 -13.19 33.02 -27.20
N ALA A 284 -12.85 33.70 -28.30
CA ALA A 284 -11.46 33.87 -28.73
C ALA A 284 -10.60 34.63 -27.69
N GLU A 285 -11.23 35.48 -26.87
CA GLU A 285 -10.54 36.23 -25.80
C GLU A 285 -10.35 35.41 -24.51
N THR A 286 -10.95 34.23 -24.39
CA THR A 286 -10.75 33.32 -23.25
C THR A 286 -9.26 33.00 -23.12
N LYS A 287 -8.73 33.03 -21.89
CA LYS A 287 -7.35 32.66 -21.62
C LYS A 287 -7.16 31.17 -21.87
N LEU A 288 -5.95 30.78 -22.25
CA LEU A 288 -5.59 29.41 -22.58
C LEU A 288 -4.40 28.96 -21.73
N LEU A 289 -4.64 27.93 -20.91
CA LEU A 289 -3.60 27.16 -20.24
C LEU A 289 -3.34 25.91 -21.08
N ARG A 290 -2.07 25.71 -21.47
CA ARG A 290 -1.61 24.48 -22.13
C ARG A 290 -0.41 23.92 -21.40
N HIS A 291 -0.47 22.64 -21.06
CA HIS A 291 0.65 21.97 -20.39
C HIS A 291 0.71 20.48 -20.72
N ASP A 292 1.93 19.96 -20.79
CA ASP A 292 2.21 18.54 -20.99
C ASP A 292 2.73 17.97 -19.66
N PHE A 293 1.92 17.13 -19.03
CA PHE A 293 2.30 16.39 -17.83
C PHE A 293 3.01 15.09 -18.22
N VAL A 294 4.16 14.84 -17.62
CA VAL A 294 4.94 13.62 -17.80
C VAL A 294 4.94 12.84 -16.50
N LEU A 295 4.29 11.67 -16.51
CA LEU A 295 4.24 10.74 -15.38
C LEU A 295 5.34 9.69 -15.49
N ILE A 296 5.82 9.23 -14.34
CA ILE A 296 6.71 8.08 -14.23
C ILE A 296 5.96 6.90 -13.64
N THR A 297 6.43 5.70 -13.93
CA THR A 297 5.94 4.47 -13.32
C THR A 297 6.34 4.38 -11.85
N GLU A 298 5.61 3.59 -11.06
CA GLU A 298 5.98 3.33 -9.66
C GLU A 298 7.38 2.70 -9.54
N ASN A 299 7.77 1.90 -10.54
CA ASN A 299 9.10 1.28 -10.61
C ASN A 299 10.21 2.30 -10.86
N GLU A 300 10.04 3.20 -11.83
CA GLU A 300 11.01 4.28 -12.08
C GLU A 300 11.18 5.15 -10.82
N ALA A 301 10.09 5.53 -10.16
CA ALA A 301 10.13 6.30 -8.91
C ALA A 301 10.87 5.56 -7.79
N LEU A 302 10.62 4.26 -7.63
CA LEU A 302 11.28 3.41 -6.63
C LEU A 302 12.78 3.26 -6.90
N GLU A 303 13.19 3.14 -8.16
CA GLU A 303 14.60 3.06 -8.53
C GLU A 303 15.34 4.36 -8.19
N VAL A 304 14.76 5.52 -8.51
CA VAL A 304 15.35 6.81 -8.15
C VAL A 304 15.43 6.97 -6.63
N ARG A 305 14.36 6.63 -5.89
CA ARG A 305 14.37 6.64 -4.41
C ARG A 305 15.51 5.81 -3.83
N LYS A 306 15.69 4.58 -4.32
CA LYS A 306 16.77 3.71 -3.87
C LYS A 306 18.13 4.33 -4.15
N GLN A 307 18.35 4.89 -5.34
CA GLN A 307 19.62 5.52 -5.70
C GLN A 307 19.94 6.71 -4.78
N GLU A 308 18.98 7.60 -4.53
CA GLU A 308 19.17 8.74 -3.63
C GLU A 308 19.38 8.31 -2.17
N ALA A 309 18.64 7.31 -1.69
CA ALA A 309 18.87 6.75 -0.37
C ALA A 309 20.26 6.11 -0.24
N TRP A 310 20.77 5.45 -1.28
CA TRP A 310 22.13 4.90 -1.25
C TRP A 310 23.20 5.99 -1.24
N LYS A 311 23.01 7.08 -2.01
CA LYS A 311 23.90 8.25 -1.97
C LYS A 311 23.94 8.85 -0.56
N GLU A 312 22.79 8.99 0.09
CA GLU A 312 22.73 9.53 1.45
C GLU A 312 23.34 8.57 2.49
N ALA A 313 23.08 7.27 2.36
CA ALA A 313 23.72 6.25 3.21
C ALA A 313 25.26 6.29 3.10
N ALA A 314 25.79 6.47 1.89
CA ALA A 314 27.21 6.62 1.64
C ALA A 314 27.76 7.92 2.27
N ARG A 315 27.03 9.03 2.16
CA ARG A 315 27.41 10.32 2.81
C ARG A 315 27.50 10.19 4.33
N GLN A 316 26.64 9.35 4.93
CA GLN A 316 26.64 9.07 6.37
C GLN A 316 27.64 7.97 6.79
N GLY A 317 28.60 7.62 5.93
CA GLY A 317 29.74 6.77 6.28
C GLY A 317 29.43 5.28 6.39
N GLY A 318 28.45 4.77 5.62
CA GLY A 318 28.20 3.33 5.47
C GLY A 318 27.54 2.65 6.67
N ARG A 319 27.08 3.41 7.68
CA ARG A 319 26.37 2.90 8.86
C ARG A 319 24.85 2.81 8.67
N LEU A 320 24.36 2.97 7.44
CA LEU A 320 22.96 2.91 7.07
C LEU A 320 22.77 1.92 5.92
N ASN A 321 21.62 1.25 5.89
CA ASN A 321 21.18 0.40 4.78
C ASN A 321 19.94 1.02 4.11
N VAL A 322 19.61 0.61 2.89
CA VAL A 322 18.45 1.08 2.13
C VAL A 322 17.44 -0.03 1.96
N LEU A 323 16.23 0.15 2.48
CA LEU A 323 15.15 -0.84 2.44
C LEU A 323 13.89 -0.15 1.91
N GLY A 324 13.34 -0.62 0.78
CA GLY A 324 12.17 0.03 0.16
C GLY A 324 12.36 1.50 -0.23
N GLY A 325 13.59 1.96 -0.46
CA GLY A 325 13.88 3.37 -0.77
C GLY A 325 14.05 4.28 0.44
N VAL A 326 13.96 3.76 1.67
CA VAL A 326 14.22 4.52 2.90
C VAL A 326 15.48 4.06 3.63
N LEU A 327 16.10 4.98 4.35
CA LEU A 327 17.26 4.71 5.21
C LEU A 327 16.83 3.93 6.46
N VAL A 328 17.54 2.86 6.76
CA VAL A 328 17.46 2.17 8.05
C VAL A 328 18.85 2.11 8.66
N PRO A 329 19.00 1.99 9.99
CA PRO A 329 20.31 1.76 10.59
C PRO A 329 20.91 0.53 9.93
N ALA A 330 22.17 0.63 9.48
CA ALA A 330 22.92 -0.60 9.29
C ALA A 330 22.92 -1.23 10.66
N GLN A 331 22.44 -2.48 10.73
CA GLN A 331 22.46 -3.20 11.98
C GLN A 331 23.91 -3.11 12.49
N LYS A 332 24.11 -2.50 13.67
CA LYS A 332 25.34 -2.77 14.42
C LYS A 332 25.47 -4.28 14.40
N GLU A 333 26.64 -4.79 14.04
CA GLU A 333 27.02 -6.17 14.26
C GLU A 333 26.96 -6.43 15.77
N SER A 334 25.75 -6.58 16.29
CA SER A 334 25.41 -6.88 17.66
C SER A 334 25.47 -8.39 17.73
N ALA A 335 26.68 -8.94 17.85
CA ALA A 335 27.00 -10.34 18.12
C ALA A 335 26.40 -11.42 17.18
N ALA A 336 25.52 -11.07 16.24
CA ALA A 336 24.88 -11.99 15.32
C ALA A 336 25.70 -12.20 14.03
N LEU A 337 26.54 -11.22 13.66
CA LEU A 337 27.35 -11.27 12.42
C LEU A 337 28.70 -11.97 12.59
N GLU A 338 29.27 -12.07 13.80
CA GLU A 338 30.35 -13.04 14.05
C GLU A 338 29.84 -14.50 13.92
N ASN A 339 28.54 -14.73 14.14
CA ASN A 339 27.88 -16.01 13.85
C ASN A 339 27.43 -16.18 12.39
N SER A 340 27.60 -15.20 11.50
CA SER A 340 27.26 -15.37 10.07
C SER A 340 28.34 -16.11 9.28
N SER A 341 29.57 -16.17 9.80
CA SER A 341 30.56 -17.15 9.35
C SER A 341 30.19 -18.60 9.73
N ARG A 342 29.07 -18.78 10.44
CA ARG A 342 28.54 -20.07 10.91
C ARG A 342 27.02 -20.24 10.81
N SER A 343 26.29 -19.31 10.18
CA SER A 343 24.85 -19.51 10.00
C SER A 343 24.63 -20.45 8.80
N PRO A 344 24.10 -21.67 9.02
CA PRO A 344 24.01 -22.65 7.95
C PRO A 344 23.07 -22.14 6.84
N LEU A 345 23.40 -22.47 5.59
CA LEU A 345 22.50 -22.32 4.46
C LEU A 345 21.15 -22.95 4.83
N LYS A 346 20.08 -22.14 4.91
CA LYS A 346 18.74 -22.65 5.17
C LYS A 346 18.02 -22.92 3.85
N ALA A 347 17.54 -24.14 3.72
CA ALA A 347 16.76 -24.63 2.60
C ALA A 347 15.27 -24.65 2.97
N PHE A 348 14.47 -23.98 2.16
CA PHE A 348 13.02 -23.92 2.24
C PHE A 348 12.42 -24.70 1.08
N HIS A 349 11.25 -25.29 1.29
CA HIS A 349 10.64 -26.15 0.29
C HIS A 349 9.14 -25.95 0.15
N ILE A 350 8.60 -26.36 -0.99
CA ILE A 350 7.18 -26.75 -1.10
C ILE A 350 7.06 -28.26 -1.29
N PHE A 351 6.26 -28.91 -0.43
CA PHE A 351 5.96 -30.34 -0.48
C PHE A 351 4.57 -30.60 -1.05
N GLY A 352 4.46 -31.51 -2.01
CA GLY A 352 3.19 -31.88 -2.64
C GLY A 352 3.38 -32.81 -3.83
N SER A 353 2.28 -33.22 -4.46
CA SER A 353 2.31 -34.08 -5.65
C SER A 353 1.70 -33.35 -6.85
N GLY A 354 2.38 -33.40 -8.01
CA GLY A 354 1.96 -32.68 -9.22
C GLY A 354 2.04 -31.16 -9.05
N ILE A 355 3.17 -30.67 -8.54
CA ILE A 355 3.38 -29.26 -8.16
C ILE A 355 4.59 -28.62 -8.86
N ALA A 356 5.18 -29.29 -9.87
CA ALA A 356 6.29 -28.76 -10.66
C ALA A 356 6.02 -27.37 -11.27
N PHE A 357 4.75 -26.99 -11.43
CA PHE A 357 4.34 -25.67 -11.92
C PHE A 357 4.20 -24.59 -10.84
N SER A 358 4.49 -24.90 -9.57
CA SER A 358 4.32 -23.95 -8.47
C SER A 358 5.20 -22.71 -8.66
N ILE A 359 4.62 -21.53 -8.44
CA ILE A 359 5.37 -20.26 -8.45
C ILE A 359 5.84 -19.85 -7.05
N SER A 360 5.61 -20.66 -6.01
CA SER A 360 6.14 -20.40 -4.65
C SER A 360 7.66 -20.17 -4.62
N PRO A 361 8.50 -20.88 -5.41
CA PRO A 361 9.93 -20.55 -5.50
C PRO A 361 10.20 -19.14 -6.01
N ILE A 362 9.44 -18.65 -6.99
CA ILE A 362 9.60 -17.30 -7.53
C ILE A 362 9.28 -16.27 -6.44
N ILE A 363 8.17 -16.49 -5.73
CA ILE A 363 7.72 -15.62 -4.64
C ILE A 363 8.76 -15.55 -3.52
N HIS A 364 9.15 -16.70 -2.96
CA HIS A 364 10.01 -16.74 -1.77
C HIS A 364 11.46 -16.39 -2.07
N ASN A 365 12.02 -16.86 -3.19
CA ASN A 365 13.40 -16.51 -3.56
C ASN A 365 13.53 -15.01 -3.88
N ALA A 366 12.52 -14.38 -4.48
CA ALA A 366 12.52 -12.93 -4.67
C ALA A 366 12.56 -12.19 -3.32
N GLY A 367 11.81 -12.67 -2.32
CA GLY A 367 11.87 -12.13 -0.98
C GLY A 367 13.24 -12.30 -0.31
N PHE A 368 13.79 -13.51 -0.35
CA PHE A 368 15.11 -13.79 0.22
C PHE A 368 16.22 -12.98 -0.46
N GLN A 369 16.21 -12.89 -1.80
CA GLN A 369 17.16 -12.10 -2.56
C GLN A 369 17.06 -10.61 -2.23
N HIS A 370 15.83 -10.08 -2.12
CA HIS A 370 15.61 -8.67 -1.77
C HIS A 370 16.19 -8.31 -0.40
N GLN A 371 16.19 -9.25 0.54
CA GLN A 371 16.70 -9.05 1.90
C GLN A 371 18.12 -9.58 2.10
N GLY A 372 18.80 -10.03 1.05
CA GLY A 372 20.17 -10.55 1.12
C GLY A 372 20.30 -11.82 1.98
N LEU A 373 19.21 -12.58 2.15
CA LEU A 373 19.22 -13.82 2.92
C LEU A 373 19.83 -14.94 2.08
N PRO A 374 20.83 -15.69 2.58
CA PRO A 374 21.48 -16.79 1.84
C PRO A 374 20.61 -18.06 1.87
N TYR A 375 19.32 -17.91 1.62
CA TYR A 375 18.31 -18.95 1.68
C TYR A 375 17.87 -19.33 0.27
N GLN A 376 17.42 -20.58 0.12
CA GLN A 376 16.88 -21.08 -1.14
C GLN A 376 15.51 -21.70 -0.91
N TYR A 377 14.60 -21.50 -1.86
CA TYR A 377 13.29 -22.10 -1.88
C TYR A 377 13.12 -22.99 -3.12
N ASP A 378 12.87 -24.28 -2.93
CA ASP A 378 12.74 -25.26 -4.02
C ASP A 378 11.44 -26.07 -3.98
N ILE A 379 11.04 -26.58 -5.15
CA ILE A 379 9.96 -27.57 -5.26
C ILE A 379 10.49 -28.96 -4.92
N ARG A 380 9.75 -29.69 -4.08
CA ARG A 380 10.03 -31.08 -3.73
C ARG A 380 8.76 -31.91 -3.95
N GLU A 381 8.65 -32.45 -5.16
CA GLU A 381 7.55 -33.35 -5.50
C GLU A 381 7.69 -34.67 -4.76
N SER A 382 6.60 -35.10 -4.13
CA SER A 382 6.57 -36.35 -3.38
C SER A 382 5.22 -37.05 -3.47
N PRO A 383 5.19 -38.35 -3.86
CA PRO A 383 3.97 -39.15 -3.81
C PRO A 383 3.40 -39.27 -2.40
N THR A 384 4.26 -39.37 -1.38
CA THR A 384 3.88 -39.41 0.03
C THR A 384 4.62 -38.33 0.83
N ILE A 385 4.12 -37.99 2.01
CA ILE A 385 4.81 -37.05 2.89
C ILE A 385 6.07 -37.67 3.52
N ASP A 386 6.13 -39.00 3.60
CA ASP A 386 7.26 -39.71 4.20
C ASP A 386 8.53 -39.61 3.33
N ASP A 387 8.37 -39.45 2.02
CA ASP A 387 9.48 -39.31 1.06
C ASP A 387 10.34 -38.06 1.32
N VAL A 388 9.77 -37.01 1.91
CA VAL A 388 10.46 -35.75 2.23
C VAL A 388 10.81 -35.62 3.71
N ALA A 389 10.54 -36.65 4.53
CA ALA A 389 10.83 -36.64 5.97
C ALA A 389 12.32 -36.42 6.27
N HIS A 390 13.20 -36.93 5.41
CA HIS A 390 14.65 -36.72 5.53
C HIS A 390 15.04 -35.24 5.36
N LEU A 391 14.32 -34.47 4.54
CA LEU A 391 14.53 -33.04 4.39
C LEU A 391 14.10 -32.29 5.65
N ILE A 392 12.94 -32.61 6.22
CA ILE A 392 12.44 -31.97 7.45
C ILE A 392 13.41 -32.15 8.63
N ARG A 393 14.10 -33.29 8.67
CA ARG A 393 15.10 -33.65 9.70
C ARG A 393 16.49 -33.07 9.45
N ALA A 394 16.76 -32.53 8.27
CA ALA A 394 18.08 -31.98 7.95
C ALA A 394 18.36 -30.70 8.76
N ASP A 395 19.61 -30.53 9.20
CA ASP A 395 20.04 -29.33 9.95
C ASP A 395 19.87 -28.04 9.12
N SER A 396 19.98 -28.16 7.80
CA SER A 396 19.78 -27.06 6.85
C SER A 396 18.32 -26.72 6.59
N PHE A 397 17.34 -27.50 7.07
CA PHE A 397 15.94 -27.21 6.78
C PHE A 397 15.49 -25.95 7.52
N GLY A 398 15.01 -24.97 6.76
CA GLY A 398 14.51 -23.68 7.25
C GLY A 398 12.99 -23.63 7.45
N GLY A 399 12.25 -24.50 6.74
CA GLY A 399 10.79 -24.53 6.76
C GLY A 399 10.23 -25.03 5.44
N ALA A 400 8.92 -25.27 5.38
CA ALA A 400 8.27 -25.64 4.13
C ALA A 400 6.81 -25.23 4.05
N SER A 401 6.36 -24.88 2.85
CA SER A 401 4.94 -24.93 2.52
C SER A 401 4.55 -26.37 2.21
N VAL A 402 3.32 -26.73 2.54
CA VAL A 402 2.76 -28.06 2.29
C VAL A 402 1.46 -27.88 1.53
N THR A 403 1.32 -28.57 0.41
CA THR A 403 0.12 -28.55 -0.41
C THR A 403 -0.46 -29.96 -0.60
N MET A 404 -1.48 -30.07 -1.43
CA MET A 404 -2.16 -31.33 -1.74
C MET A 404 -1.15 -32.41 -2.15
N PRO A 405 -1.31 -33.67 -1.69
CA PRO A 405 -2.33 -34.18 -0.77
C PRO A 405 -1.93 -34.14 0.72
N HIS A 406 -0.78 -33.55 1.04
CA HIS A 406 -0.07 -33.82 2.30
C HIS A 406 -0.56 -33.02 3.52
N LYS A 407 -1.42 -32.01 3.34
CA LYS A 407 -1.84 -31.08 4.42
C LYS A 407 -2.44 -31.74 5.67
N LEU A 408 -3.07 -32.91 5.53
CA LEU A 408 -3.66 -33.65 6.66
C LEU A 408 -2.66 -34.62 7.33
N GLN A 409 -1.60 -35.01 6.61
CA GLN A 409 -0.67 -36.06 7.06
C GLN A 409 0.60 -35.47 7.66
N VAL A 410 1.02 -34.28 7.22
CA VAL A 410 2.31 -33.68 7.58
C VAL A 410 2.46 -33.37 9.07
N GLN A 411 1.35 -33.22 9.80
CA GLN A 411 1.37 -33.00 11.25
C GLN A 411 2.17 -34.06 12.03
N ARG A 412 2.34 -35.28 11.49
CA ARG A 412 3.18 -36.34 12.11
C ARG A 412 4.66 -35.97 12.21
N TYR A 413 5.10 -34.96 11.46
CA TYR A 413 6.46 -34.43 11.45
C TYR A 413 6.59 -33.12 12.22
N CYS A 414 5.50 -32.66 12.86
CA CYS A 414 5.50 -31.52 13.74
C CYS A 414 5.65 -31.99 15.18
N ASP A 415 6.53 -31.34 15.94
CA ASP A 415 6.62 -31.52 17.39
C ASP A 415 5.49 -30.76 18.10
N GLN A 416 5.05 -29.65 17.52
CA GLN A 416 3.98 -28.81 18.04
C GLN A 416 3.09 -28.32 16.92
N LEU A 417 1.84 -28.01 17.26
CA LEU A 417 0.90 -27.32 16.38
C LEU A 417 0.51 -26.00 17.00
N THR A 418 0.33 -24.95 16.20
CA THR A 418 -0.31 -23.71 16.63
C THR A 418 -1.76 -23.98 17.03
N GLU A 419 -2.35 -23.08 17.82
CA GLU A 419 -3.78 -23.18 18.18
C GLU A 419 -4.68 -23.16 16.92
N THR A 420 -4.32 -22.34 15.94
CA THR A 420 -4.97 -22.24 14.63
C THR A 420 -4.90 -23.54 13.85
N ALA A 421 -3.72 -24.16 13.71
CA ALA A 421 -3.59 -25.43 13.00
C ALA A 421 -4.32 -26.59 13.70
N ARG A 422 -4.37 -26.59 15.03
CA ARG A 422 -5.18 -27.56 15.80
C ARG A 422 -6.67 -27.38 15.51
N ALA A 423 -7.16 -26.14 15.52
CA ALA A 423 -8.57 -25.85 15.24
C ALA A 423 -8.96 -26.19 13.80
N ILE A 424 -8.07 -25.95 12.82
CA ILE A 424 -8.31 -26.26 11.41
C ILE A 424 -8.20 -27.78 11.14
N GLY A 425 -7.32 -28.48 11.86
CA GLY A 425 -7.02 -29.88 11.64
C GLY A 425 -6.23 -30.14 10.34
N ALA A 426 -5.53 -29.13 9.83
CA ALA A 426 -4.69 -29.23 8.63
C ALA A 426 -3.49 -28.28 8.72
N VAL A 427 -2.32 -28.73 8.30
CA VAL A 427 -1.07 -27.96 8.31
C VAL A 427 -0.63 -27.68 6.87
N ASN A 428 -0.35 -26.42 6.57
CA ASN A 428 0.19 -25.99 5.27
C ASN A 428 1.55 -25.28 5.38
N THR A 429 2.03 -25.04 6.59
CA THR A 429 3.29 -24.33 6.83
C THR A 429 4.05 -25.01 7.97
N LEU A 430 5.28 -25.45 7.68
CA LEU A 430 6.22 -25.97 8.66
C LEU A 430 7.23 -24.89 9.02
N ILE A 431 7.38 -24.65 10.31
CA ILE A 431 8.23 -23.60 10.88
C ILE A 431 9.26 -24.28 11.76
N VAL A 432 10.53 -23.91 11.57
CA VAL A 432 11.61 -24.39 12.44
C VAL A 432 11.78 -23.41 13.58
N ASN A 433 11.67 -23.90 14.81
CA ASN A 433 11.96 -23.13 16.01
C ASN A 433 13.06 -23.80 16.83
N ALA A 434 13.73 -23.03 17.67
CA ALA A 434 14.77 -23.51 18.57
C ALA A 434 14.63 -22.85 19.93
N GLU A 435 14.46 -23.66 20.97
CA GLU A 435 14.46 -23.26 22.38
C GLU A 435 15.50 -24.12 23.12
N ASP A 436 16.30 -23.52 24.01
CA ASP A 436 17.35 -24.22 24.78
C ASP A 436 18.25 -25.14 23.92
N GLU A 437 18.66 -24.66 22.73
CA GLU A 437 19.46 -25.39 21.73
C GLU A 437 18.80 -26.65 21.14
N LYS A 438 17.53 -26.92 21.45
CA LYS A 438 16.76 -28.02 20.87
C LYS A 438 15.88 -27.52 19.72
N ARG A 439 16.12 -28.07 18.53
CA ARG A 439 15.31 -27.81 17.34
C ARG A 439 13.97 -28.56 17.40
N PHE A 440 12.89 -27.88 17.05
CA PHE A 440 11.57 -28.47 16.89
C PHE A 440 10.78 -27.85 15.73
N ILE A 441 9.84 -28.61 15.19
CA ILE A 441 9.00 -28.23 14.06
C ILE A 441 7.61 -27.84 14.56
N ILE A 442 7.20 -26.61 14.27
CA ILE A 442 5.85 -26.13 14.52
C ILE A 442 5.06 -26.22 13.21
N GLY A 443 3.92 -26.91 13.25
CA GLY A 443 2.95 -26.91 12.17
C GLY A 443 1.95 -25.76 12.33
N ASP A 444 1.80 -24.96 11.28
CA ASP A 444 0.78 -23.93 11.18
C ASP A 444 0.01 -24.04 9.85
N ASN A 445 -1.04 -23.22 9.70
CA ASN A 445 -1.80 -23.07 8.47
C ASN A 445 -1.82 -21.59 8.11
N THR A 446 -1.28 -21.22 6.96
CA THR A 446 -1.30 -19.85 6.42
C THR A 446 -2.30 -19.68 5.27
N ASP A 447 -2.94 -20.75 4.79
CA ASP A 447 -4.06 -20.62 3.87
C ASP A 447 -5.20 -19.82 4.51
N TRP A 448 -5.52 -20.09 5.79
CA TRP A 448 -6.62 -19.39 6.46
C TRP A 448 -6.31 -17.90 6.63
N SER A 449 -5.07 -17.54 6.95
CA SER A 449 -4.70 -16.14 7.16
C SER A 449 -4.70 -15.36 5.85
N GLY A 450 -4.22 -15.96 4.76
CA GLY A 450 -4.32 -15.38 3.42
C GLY A 450 -5.77 -15.21 2.93
N LEU A 451 -6.63 -16.21 3.18
CA LEU A 451 -8.07 -16.08 2.87
C LEU A 451 -8.77 -15.06 3.76
N HIS A 452 -8.44 -15.04 5.05
CA HIS A 452 -9.02 -14.11 6.01
C HIS A 452 -8.71 -12.67 5.64
N SER A 453 -7.47 -12.35 5.23
CA SER A 453 -7.12 -11.00 4.78
C SER A 453 -7.95 -10.55 3.57
N ILE A 454 -8.11 -11.43 2.58
CA ILE A 454 -8.90 -11.13 1.36
C ILE A 454 -10.38 -10.91 1.73
N VAL A 455 -10.95 -11.80 2.53
CA VAL A 455 -12.35 -11.71 2.95
C VAL A 455 -12.60 -10.46 3.80
N ARG A 456 -11.69 -10.14 4.74
CA ARG A 456 -11.79 -8.96 5.59
C ARG A 456 -11.75 -7.66 4.79
N GLU A 457 -10.84 -7.57 3.83
CA GLU A 457 -10.75 -6.40 2.96
C GLU A 457 -12.04 -6.21 2.17
N TYR A 458 -12.61 -7.29 1.61
CA TYR A 458 -13.89 -7.23 0.92
C TYR A 458 -15.03 -6.77 1.84
N ILE A 459 -15.11 -7.29 3.07
CA ILE A 459 -16.14 -6.89 4.04
C ILE A 459 -16.00 -5.41 4.41
N GLU A 460 -14.78 -4.90 4.60
CA GLU A 460 -14.53 -3.52 5.00
C GLU A 460 -14.88 -2.50 3.89
N ARG A 461 -14.63 -2.85 2.63
CA ARG A 461 -15.06 -2.03 1.48
C ARG A 461 -16.54 -2.20 1.13
N SER A 462 -17.17 -3.29 1.59
CA SER A 462 -18.56 -3.58 1.29
C SER A 462 -19.49 -2.68 2.10
N HIS A 463 -20.21 -1.77 1.43
CA HIS A 463 -21.26 -0.96 2.05
C HIS A 463 -22.57 -1.74 2.31
N HIS A 464 -22.48 -3.06 2.49
CA HIS A 464 -23.62 -3.94 2.73
C HIS A 464 -23.24 -5.09 3.68
N PRO A 465 -24.21 -5.65 4.45
CA PRO A 465 -23.93 -6.77 5.34
C PRO A 465 -23.49 -8.01 4.56
N VAL A 466 -22.40 -8.64 5.00
CA VAL A 466 -21.89 -9.92 4.49
C VAL A 466 -22.14 -10.97 5.57
N ASN A 467 -23.13 -11.84 5.37
CA ASN A 467 -23.61 -12.77 6.39
C ASN A 467 -23.42 -14.23 6.02
N THR A 468 -23.43 -14.56 4.73
CA THR A 468 -23.50 -15.94 4.26
C THR A 468 -22.28 -16.31 3.42
N GLY A 469 -21.53 -17.32 3.86
CA GLY A 469 -20.36 -17.85 3.15
C GLY A 469 -20.58 -19.29 2.69
N LEU A 470 -20.07 -19.63 1.52
CA LEU A 470 -20.06 -20.96 0.96
C LEU A 470 -18.63 -21.43 0.69
N VAL A 471 -18.27 -22.61 1.18
CA VAL A 471 -17.04 -23.32 0.81
C VAL A 471 -17.38 -24.56 -0.01
N ILE A 472 -16.72 -24.75 -1.15
CA ILE A 472 -16.91 -25.89 -2.04
C ILE A 472 -15.68 -26.82 -1.95
N GLY A 473 -15.90 -28.06 -1.52
CA GLY A 473 -14.87 -29.09 -1.29
C GLY A 473 -14.68 -29.45 0.19
N ALA A 474 -14.09 -30.61 0.48
CA ALA A 474 -13.91 -31.13 1.85
C ALA A 474 -12.44 -31.50 2.19
N GLY A 475 -11.47 -30.83 1.57
CA GLY A 475 -10.03 -31.07 1.77
C GLY A 475 -9.37 -30.20 2.84
N GLY A 476 -8.03 -30.25 2.93
CA GLY A 476 -7.28 -29.40 3.87
C GLY A 476 -7.47 -27.89 3.62
N ALA A 477 -7.63 -27.49 2.36
CA ALA A 477 -7.90 -26.10 1.98
C ALA A 477 -9.31 -25.65 2.38
N SER A 478 -10.32 -26.53 2.32
CA SER A 478 -11.69 -26.18 2.72
C SER A 478 -11.79 -25.91 4.22
N ARG A 479 -11.06 -26.68 5.04
CA ARG A 479 -10.95 -26.44 6.49
C ARG A 479 -10.41 -25.04 6.80
N ALA A 480 -9.35 -24.62 6.09
CA ALA A 480 -8.79 -23.28 6.23
C ALA A 480 -9.78 -22.19 5.78
N ALA A 481 -10.51 -22.41 4.68
CA ALA A 481 -11.53 -21.49 4.19
C ALA A 481 -12.72 -21.31 5.16
N LEU A 482 -13.22 -22.40 5.74
CA LEU A 482 -14.28 -22.36 6.77
C LEU A 482 -13.84 -21.54 7.98
N TYR A 483 -12.63 -21.80 8.47
CA TYR A 483 -12.04 -21.07 9.59
C TYR A 483 -11.84 -19.58 9.26
N ALA A 484 -11.38 -19.25 8.05
CA ALA A 484 -11.22 -17.88 7.60
C ALA A 484 -12.54 -17.09 7.58
N LEU A 485 -13.62 -17.68 7.04
CA LEU A 485 -14.95 -17.07 7.03
C LEU A 485 -15.46 -16.83 8.46
N HIS A 486 -15.31 -17.81 9.34
CA HIS A 486 -15.70 -17.67 10.75
C HIS A 486 -14.93 -16.54 11.45
N ARG A 487 -13.61 -16.49 11.29
CA ARG A 487 -12.76 -15.42 11.86
C ARG A 487 -13.01 -14.05 11.22
N ALA A 488 -13.56 -14.00 10.02
CA ALA A 488 -13.94 -12.75 9.38
C ALA A 488 -15.27 -12.18 9.90
N GLY A 489 -16.05 -12.97 10.64
CA GLY A 489 -17.34 -12.58 11.21
C GLY A 489 -18.55 -13.01 10.38
N VAL A 490 -18.37 -13.90 9.40
CA VAL A 490 -19.47 -14.45 8.59
C VAL A 490 -20.35 -15.34 9.48
N ARG A 491 -21.64 -15.04 9.55
CA ARG A 491 -22.58 -15.64 10.52
C ARG A 491 -23.04 -17.03 10.12
N THR A 492 -23.35 -17.22 8.84
CA THR A 492 -23.88 -18.46 8.29
C THR A 492 -22.87 -19.02 7.31
N ILE A 493 -22.30 -20.19 7.59
CA ILE A 493 -21.27 -20.81 6.76
C ILE A 493 -21.77 -22.17 6.27
N TYR A 494 -21.77 -22.34 4.96
CA TYR A 494 -22.14 -23.57 4.28
C TYR A 494 -20.93 -24.29 3.70
N LEU A 495 -20.97 -25.62 3.75
CA LEU A 495 -20.01 -26.51 3.12
C LEU A 495 -20.72 -27.39 2.09
N ALA A 496 -20.32 -27.26 0.83
CA ALA A 496 -20.81 -28.11 -0.25
C ALA A 496 -19.73 -29.12 -0.66
N ASN A 497 -20.09 -30.40 -0.70
CA ASN A 497 -19.20 -31.45 -1.19
C ASN A 497 -20.00 -32.60 -1.78
N ARG A 498 -19.49 -33.22 -2.85
CA ARG A 498 -20.14 -34.36 -3.52
C ARG A 498 -20.31 -35.58 -2.60
N THR A 499 -19.35 -35.81 -1.70
CA THR A 499 -19.38 -36.93 -0.75
C THR A 499 -19.85 -36.41 0.60
N LEU A 500 -21.09 -36.76 0.98
CA LEU A 500 -21.73 -36.29 2.22
C LEU A 500 -20.90 -36.62 3.46
N SER A 501 -20.45 -37.86 3.60
CA SER A 501 -19.65 -38.30 4.75
C SER A 501 -18.36 -37.49 4.93
N ALA A 502 -17.72 -37.06 3.83
CA ALA A 502 -16.53 -36.21 3.92
C ALA A 502 -16.86 -34.79 4.39
N ALA A 503 -18.02 -34.23 4.02
CA ALA A 503 -18.49 -32.95 4.56
C ALA A 503 -18.85 -33.07 6.05
N GLU A 504 -19.47 -34.19 6.45
CA GLU A 504 -19.79 -34.47 7.86
C GLU A 504 -18.53 -34.53 8.72
N THR A 505 -17.48 -35.23 8.28
CA THR A 505 -16.18 -35.26 8.99
C THR A 505 -15.55 -33.87 9.12
N VAL A 506 -15.71 -32.99 8.12
CA VAL A 506 -15.23 -31.61 8.24
C VAL A 506 -16.09 -30.80 9.20
N ARG A 507 -17.42 -30.93 9.15
CA ARG A 507 -18.34 -30.27 10.08
C ARG A 507 -18.04 -30.65 11.53
N GLU A 508 -17.89 -31.95 11.80
CA GLU A 508 -17.57 -32.51 13.12
C GLU A 508 -16.30 -31.89 13.72
N SER A 509 -15.28 -31.66 12.88
CA SER A 509 -14.03 -31.05 13.37
C SER A 509 -14.14 -29.60 13.83
N PHE A 510 -15.24 -28.91 13.52
CA PHE A 510 -15.51 -27.53 13.95
C PHE A 510 -16.65 -27.43 14.97
N GLU A 511 -17.26 -28.54 15.43
CA GLU A 511 -18.44 -28.51 16.31
C GLU A 511 -18.22 -27.72 17.62
N HIS A 512 -16.99 -27.67 18.12
CA HIS A 512 -16.61 -26.89 19.30
C HIS A 512 -16.20 -25.43 18.98
N ASN A 513 -16.07 -25.07 17.71
CA ASN A 513 -15.65 -23.75 17.25
C ASN A 513 -16.82 -22.94 16.68
N PHE A 514 -17.52 -23.48 15.67
CA PHE A 514 -18.65 -22.83 15.00
C PHE A 514 -19.48 -23.83 14.18
N ASN A 515 -20.74 -23.48 13.91
CA ASN A 515 -21.63 -24.33 13.14
C ASN A 515 -21.36 -24.22 11.62
N VAL A 516 -21.37 -25.35 10.93
CA VAL A 516 -21.24 -25.43 9.47
C VAL A 516 -22.44 -26.19 8.91
N GLY A 517 -23.24 -25.52 8.07
CA GLY A 517 -24.36 -26.15 7.38
C GLY A 517 -23.87 -26.97 6.19
N ILE A 518 -24.34 -28.20 6.02
CA ILE A 518 -23.96 -29.03 4.86
C ILE A 518 -24.98 -28.85 3.74
N ILE A 519 -24.46 -28.60 2.54
CA ILE A 519 -25.25 -28.48 1.31
C ILE A 519 -24.93 -29.70 0.42
N PRO A 520 -25.89 -30.62 0.20
CA PRO A 520 -25.64 -31.89 -0.51
C PRO A 520 -25.49 -31.71 -2.03
N ASN A 521 -26.03 -30.64 -2.61
CA ASN A 521 -25.87 -30.27 -4.01
C ASN A 521 -25.96 -28.76 -4.19
N LEU A 522 -25.36 -28.24 -5.27
CA LEU A 522 -25.29 -26.81 -5.55
C LEU A 522 -26.57 -26.24 -6.20
N GLU A 523 -27.65 -27.02 -6.31
CA GLU A 523 -28.89 -26.62 -6.99
C GLU A 523 -29.89 -25.96 -6.03
N GLN A 524 -29.90 -26.35 -4.76
CA GLN A 524 -30.84 -25.85 -3.75
C GLN A 524 -30.12 -25.03 -2.68
N TRP A 525 -30.58 -23.79 -2.47
CA TRP A 525 -29.99 -22.84 -1.53
C TRP A 525 -31.05 -22.27 -0.59
N PRO A 526 -30.80 -22.25 0.73
CA PRO A 526 -31.65 -21.53 1.67
C PRO A 526 -31.57 -20.01 1.41
N ASP A 527 -30.36 -19.47 1.34
CA ASP A 527 -30.06 -18.08 0.97
C ASP A 527 -28.87 -18.06 -0.01
N LYS A 528 -28.84 -17.11 -0.94
CA LYS A 528 -27.68 -16.94 -1.84
C LYS A 528 -26.46 -16.48 -1.01
N PRO A 529 -25.27 -17.06 -1.24
CA PRO A 529 -24.08 -16.67 -0.51
C PRO A 529 -23.60 -15.27 -0.93
N ASP A 530 -23.03 -14.54 0.04
CA ASP A 530 -22.31 -13.29 -0.18
C ASP A 530 -20.83 -13.55 -0.52
N ILE A 531 -20.28 -14.68 -0.04
CA ILE A 531 -18.92 -15.12 -0.33
C ILE A 531 -18.94 -16.59 -0.78
N ILE A 532 -18.25 -16.91 -1.87
CA ILE A 532 -18.05 -18.28 -2.37
C ILE A 532 -16.53 -18.56 -2.42
N ILE A 533 -16.08 -19.66 -1.80
CA ILE A 533 -14.69 -20.11 -1.83
C ILE A 533 -14.61 -21.52 -2.43
N GLY A 534 -14.08 -21.63 -3.64
CA GLY A 534 -13.74 -22.88 -4.31
C GLY A 534 -12.43 -23.47 -3.78
N THR A 535 -12.44 -24.74 -3.39
CA THR A 535 -11.24 -25.45 -2.88
C THR A 535 -11.00 -26.80 -3.56
N VAL A 536 -11.70 -27.05 -4.67
CA VAL A 536 -11.60 -28.26 -5.50
C VAL A 536 -10.68 -27.96 -6.69
N PRO A 537 -9.84 -28.91 -7.15
CA PRO A 537 -9.08 -28.75 -8.38
C PRO A 537 -9.99 -28.38 -9.56
N ALA A 538 -9.62 -27.33 -10.31
CA ALA A 538 -10.44 -26.78 -11.39
C ALA A 538 -10.65 -27.75 -12.56
N ASP A 539 -9.77 -28.73 -12.75
CA ASP A 539 -9.93 -29.80 -13.75
C ASP A 539 -11.03 -30.81 -13.40
N LYS A 540 -11.62 -30.72 -12.20
CA LYS A 540 -12.72 -31.56 -11.72
C LYS A 540 -14.07 -30.85 -11.74
N THR A 541 -14.14 -29.61 -12.20
CA THR A 541 -15.35 -28.78 -12.16
C THR A 541 -15.74 -28.28 -13.55
N THR A 542 -16.97 -27.82 -13.69
CA THR A 542 -17.53 -27.27 -14.94
C THR A 542 -18.38 -26.04 -14.64
N GLU A 543 -18.53 -25.13 -15.60
CA GLU A 543 -19.32 -23.90 -15.42
C GLU A 543 -20.78 -24.20 -15.06
N GLN A 544 -21.36 -25.29 -15.62
CA GLN A 544 -22.74 -25.69 -15.39
C GLN A 544 -23.03 -25.97 -13.90
N GLN A 545 -22.04 -26.48 -13.16
CA GLN A 545 -22.19 -26.75 -11.73
C GLN A 545 -22.36 -25.48 -10.89
N PHE A 546 -21.95 -24.32 -11.41
CA PHE A 546 -21.89 -23.06 -10.67
C PHE A 546 -22.93 -22.02 -11.13
N ALA A 547 -23.65 -22.30 -12.23
CA ALA A 547 -24.55 -21.34 -12.88
C ALA A 547 -25.58 -20.68 -11.93
N ASN A 548 -26.06 -21.41 -10.93
CA ASN A 548 -27.13 -20.96 -10.03
C ASN A 548 -26.61 -20.50 -8.66
N LEU A 549 -25.31 -20.32 -8.45
CA LEU A 549 -24.77 -19.97 -7.13
C LEU A 549 -24.88 -18.49 -6.77
N PHE A 550 -24.87 -17.64 -7.78
CA PHE A 550 -24.61 -16.22 -7.59
C PHE A 550 -25.89 -15.42 -7.30
N GLY A 551 -25.81 -14.52 -6.32
CA GLY A 551 -26.80 -13.48 -6.04
C GLY A 551 -26.52 -12.21 -6.83
N SER A 552 -27.02 -11.06 -6.36
CA SER A 552 -26.84 -9.76 -7.03
C SER A 552 -25.43 -9.17 -6.89
N LYS A 553 -24.67 -9.57 -5.87
CA LYS A 553 -23.30 -9.14 -5.61
C LYS A 553 -22.64 -10.09 -4.62
N GLY A 554 -21.31 -10.12 -4.61
CA GLY A 554 -20.56 -10.99 -3.70
C GLY A 554 -19.08 -11.08 -4.03
N LEU A 555 -18.37 -11.88 -3.25
CA LEU A 555 -16.97 -12.23 -3.48
C LEU A 555 -16.85 -13.70 -3.86
N CYS A 556 -16.20 -13.98 -4.98
CA CYS A 556 -15.87 -15.33 -5.41
C CYS A 556 -14.35 -15.53 -5.38
N ILE A 557 -13.88 -16.46 -4.57
CA ILE A 557 -12.48 -16.86 -4.46
C ILE A 557 -12.36 -18.29 -4.96
N ASP A 558 -11.39 -18.60 -5.80
CA ASP A 558 -11.04 -19.99 -6.12
C ASP A 558 -9.58 -20.23 -5.74
N MET A 559 -9.34 -21.19 -4.85
CA MET A 559 -8.00 -21.56 -4.41
C MET A 559 -7.26 -22.39 -5.47
N SER A 560 -7.95 -22.87 -6.51
CA SER A 560 -7.27 -23.55 -7.61
C SER A 560 -6.40 -22.56 -8.38
N TYR A 561 -5.10 -22.87 -8.43
CA TYR A 561 -4.09 -22.02 -9.05
C TYR A 561 -3.96 -22.27 -10.58
N LYS A 562 -4.31 -23.46 -11.08
CA LYS A 562 -4.29 -23.79 -12.50
C LYS A 562 -5.54 -24.54 -12.94
N PRO A 563 -6.16 -24.17 -14.09
CA PRO A 563 -5.89 -22.95 -14.87
C PRO A 563 -6.17 -21.66 -14.08
N ARG A 564 -5.57 -20.52 -14.48
CA ARG A 564 -5.80 -19.22 -13.83
C ARG A 564 -7.29 -18.84 -13.86
N GLN A 565 -7.92 -19.12 -14.99
CA GLN A 565 -9.34 -18.93 -15.22
C GLN A 565 -10.06 -20.26 -14.96
N THR A 566 -10.59 -20.43 -13.75
CA THR A 566 -11.30 -21.66 -13.37
C THR A 566 -12.76 -21.59 -13.84
N PRO A 567 -13.47 -22.74 -13.94
CA PRO A 567 -14.89 -22.71 -14.26
C PRO A 567 -15.72 -21.89 -13.26
N LEU A 568 -15.36 -21.90 -11.96
CA LEU A 568 -16.03 -21.09 -10.94
C LEU A 568 -15.83 -19.59 -11.17
N LEU A 569 -14.58 -19.16 -11.36
CA LEU A 569 -14.25 -17.75 -11.60
C LEU A 569 -14.83 -17.25 -12.93
N THR A 570 -14.94 -18.13 -13.93
CA THR A 570 -15.56 -17.80 -15.23
C THR A 570 -17.03 -17.50 -15.10
N VAL A 571 -17.76 -18.27 -14.28
CA VAL A 571 -19.17 -17.97 -14.01
C VAL A 571 -19.27 -16.70 -13.16
N ALA A 572 -18.41 -16.51 -12.16
CA ALA A 572 -18.41 -15.33 -11.29
C ALA A 572 -18.20 -14.02 -12.06
N GLN A 573 -17.21 -13.96 -12.95
CA GLN A 573 -16.90 -12.77 -13.75
C GLN A 573 -18.02 -12.36 -14.71
N ARG A 574 -18.92 -13.29 -15.08
CA ARG A 574 -20.10 -12.98 -15.90
C ARG A 574 -21.23 -12.34 -15.08
N GLN A 575 -21.15 -12.37 -13.75
CA GLN A 575 -22.16 -11.80 -12.86
C GLN A 575 -21.80 -10.35 -12.51
N LEU A 576 -22.64 -9.41 -12.93
CA LEU A 576 -22.48 -8.01 -12.57
C LEU A 576 -22.58 -7.86 -11.05
N GLY A 577 -21.59 -7.23 -10.41
CA GLY A 577 -21.54 -7.03 -8.96
C GLY A 577 -20.74 -8.08 -8.17
N TRP A 578 -20.13 -9.06 -8.84
CA TRP A 578 -19.26 -10.04 -8.19
C TRP A 578 -17.77 -9.74 -8.41
N GLU A 579 -17.00 -9.74 -7.32
CA GLU A 579 -15.55 -9.67 -7.35
C GLU A 579 -14.96 -11.09 -7.44
N ALA A 580 -13.99 -11.29 -8.35
CA ALA A 580 -13.35 -12.59 -8.56
C ALA A 580 -11.89 -12.54 -8.12
N VAL A 581 -11.50 -13.43 -7.21
CA VAL A 581 -10.13 -13.57 -6.69
C VAL A 581 -9.55 -14.93 -7.10
N THR A 582 -8.41 -14.86 -7.79
CA THR A 582 -7.71 -16.02 -8.34
C THR A 582 -6.89 -16.78 -7.30
N GLY A 583 -6.60 -18.05 -7.59
CA GLY A 583 -5.72 -18.86 -6.74
C GLY A 583 -4.30 -18.29 -6.61
N VAL A 584 -3.84 -17.52 -7.60
CA VAL A 584 -2.56 -16.78 -7.56
C VAL A 584 -2.58 -15.73 -6.45
N GLN A 585 -3.66 -14.94 -6.36
CA GLN A 585 -3.81 -13.91 -5.32
C GLN A 585 -3.86 -14.53 -3.91
N VAL A 586 -4.57 -15.65 -3.75
CA VAL A 586 -4.59 -16.40 -2.49
C VAL A 586 -3.21 -16.96 -2.15
N LEU A 587 -2.48 -17.50 -3.13
CA LEU A 587 -1.12 -18.02 -2.95
C LEU A 587 -0.15 -16.93 -2.47
N ILE A 588 -0.25 -15.73 -3.03
CA ILE A 588 0.58 -14.59 -2.62
C ILE A 588 0.23 -14.13 -1.20
N ALA A 589 -1.08 -14.02 -0.89
CA ALA A 589 -1.54 -13.60 0.43
C ALA A 589 -1.01 -14.52 1.55
N GLN A 590 -1.05 -15.85 1.34
CA GLN A 590 -0.47 -16.79 2.30
C GLN A 590 1.07 -16.77 2.32
N ALA A 591 1.72 -16.50 1.18
CA ALA A 591 3.17 -16.48 1.11
C ALA A 591 3.79 -15.35 1.93
N PHE A 592 3.10 -14.20 2.04
CA PHE A 592 3.54 -13.10 2.92
C PHE A 592 3.61 -13.54 4.37
N GLU A 593 2.62 -14.29 4.84
CA GLU A 593 2.62 -14.77 6.22
C GLU A 593 3.67 -15.88 6.43
N GLN A 594 3.81 -16.80 5.49
CA GLN A 594 4.89 -17.81 5.52
C GLN A 594 6.27 -17.17 5.61
N TYR A 595 6.52 -16.15 4.79
CA TYR A 595 7.77 -15.40 4.79
C TYR A 595 8.06 -14.79 6.17
N ARG A 596 7.05 -14.16 6.78
CA ARG A 596 7.15 -13.59 8.12
C ARG A 596 7.45 -14.65 9.18
N LEU A 597 6.77 -15.79 9.12
CA LEU A 597 6.96 -16.90 10.07
C LEU A 597 8.35 -17.54 9.95
N TRP A 598 8.93 -17.61 8.76
CA TRP A 598 10.24 -18.21 8.54
C TRP A 598 11.42 -17.29 8.81
N THR A 599 11.27 -16.01 8.50
CA THR A 599 12.38 -15.04 8.56
C THR A 599 12.32 -14.17 9.81
N GLY A 600 11.14 -14.02 10.42
CA GLY A 600 10.87 -13.01 11.44
C GLY A 600 10.80 -11.58 10.90
N LEU A 601 10.99 -11.39 9.59
CA LEU A 601 11.03 -10.10 8.91
C LEU A 601 9.69 -9.80 8.23
N GLN A 602 9.42 -8.52 7.98
CA GLN A 602 8.29 -8.14 7.14
C GLN A 602 8.56 -8.61 5.70
N PRO A 603 7.58 -9.25 5.03
CA PRO A 603 7.73 -9.66 3.64
C PRO A 603 7.92 -8.43 2.74
N PRO A 604 8.92 -8.42 1.84
CA PRO A 604 9.06 -7.36 0.84
C PRO A 604 8.00 -7.55 -0.25
N LYS A 605 6.74 -7.21 0.08
CA LYS A 605 5.55 -7.53 -0.71
C LYS A 605 5.70 -7.13 -2.17
N ASP A 606 6.21 -5.93 -2.44
CA ASP A 606 6.39 -5.43 -3.81
C ASP A 606 7.39 -6.27 -4.61
N ALA A 607 8.52 -6.66 -4.00
CA ALA A 607 9.52 -7.49 -4.68
C ALA A 607 8.96 -8.88 -5.01
N MET A 608 8.19 -9.45 -4.08
CA MET A 608 7.53 -10.75 -4.24
C MET A 608 6.43 -10.68 -5.31
N LEU A 609 5.62 -9.61 -5.32
CA LEU A 609 4.56 -9.35 -6.32
C LEU A 609 5.15 -9.13 -7.71
N HIS A 610 6.15 -8.26 -7.83
CA HIS A 610 6.83 -7.99 -9.11
C HIS A 610 7.45 -9.24 -9.70
N ALA A 611 8.05 -10.10 -8.88
CA ALA A 611 8.60 -11.37 -9.36
C ALA A 611 7.53 -12.29 -9.97
N VAL A 612 6.33 -12.32 -9.36
CA VAL A 612 5.19 -13.03 -9.94
C VAL A 612 4.78 -12.38 -11.25
N MET A 613 4.46 -11.08 -11.26
CA MET A 613 4.02 -10.36 -12.47
C MET A 613 5.01 -10.51 -13.63
N ALA A 614 6.32 -10.40 -13.37
CA ALA A 614 7.36 -10.59 -14.39
C ALA A 614 7.45 -12.04 -14.88
N HIS A 615 7.14 -13.03 -14.04
CA HIS A 615 6.99 -14.41 -14.48
C HIS A 615 5.74 -14.59 -15.34
N GLU A 616 4.63 -13.97 -14.98
CA GLU A 616 3.37 -14.05 -15.71
C GLU A 616 3.46 -13.43 -17.11
N ALA A 617 4.03 -12.22 -17.21
CA ALA A 617 4.25 -11.54 -18.48
C ALA A 617 5.12 -12.37 -19.45
N ARG A 618 6.15 -13.07 -18.94
CA ARG A 618 7.00 -13.95 -19.74
C ARG A 618 6.24 -15.16 -20.29
N LEU A 619 5.32 -15.74 -19.52
CA LEU A 619 4.50 -16.86 -19.98
C LEU A 619 3.50 -16.43 -21.06
N GLU A 620 2.92 -15.24 -20.93
CA GLU A 620 2.02 -14.67 -21.93
C GLU A 620 2.74 -14.38 -23.25
N GLN A 621 3.94 -13.79 -23.19
CA GLN A 621 4.79 -13.60 -24.37
C GLN A 621 5.18 -14.93 -25.03
N ALA A 622 5.55 -15.95 -24.26
CA ALA A 622 5.91 -17.27 -24.80
C ALA A 622 4.71 -18.00 -25.44
N SER A 623 3.49 -17.78 -24.92
CA SER A 623 2.24 -18.28 -25.49
C SER A 623 1.89 -17.59 -26.82
N VAL A 624 2.07 -16.27 -26.90
CA VAL A 624 1.87 -15.48 -28.12
C VAL A 624 2.91 -15.82 -29.21
N GLU A 625 4.13 -16.16 -28.82
CA GLU A 625 5.19 -16.60 -29.75
C GLU A 625 5.11 -18.09 -30.17
N GLY A 626 4.14 -18.85 -29.67
CA GLY A 626 3.97 -20.27 -30.02
C GLY A 626 5.08 -21.20 -29.53
N LYS A 627 5.75 -20.86 -28.42
CA LYS A 627 6.91 -21.61 -27.87
C LYS A 627 6.61 -22.49 -26.65
N LEU A 628 5.33 -22.70 -26.30
CA LEU A 628 4.91 -23.52 -25.16
C LEU A 628 3.93 -24.62 -25.55
#